data_AF-A0A4S8RGG7-F1
#
_entry.id   AF-A0A4S8RGG7-F1
#
_cell.length_a   1.000
_cell.length_b   1.000
_cell.length_c   1.000
_cell.angle_alpha   90.00
_cell.angle_beta   90.00
_cell.angle_gamma   90.00
#
_symmetry.space_group_name_H-M   'P 1'
#
loop_
_entity.id
_entity.type
_entity.pdbx_description
1 polymer ?
#
loop_
_entity_poly.entity_id
_entity_poly.type
_entity_poly.pdbx_seq_one_letter_code
_entity_poly.pdbx_strand_id
1 'polypeptide(L)'
;MVCKHEYFRESEEEALFKSKATRKFAVGRHKASHLATLLIRNADLRGSYMTDIQREGRDLRFAEEKYSVGIFAKKLAKYDLSSESYVNLVKGFTTHYITVYDKLLFFGYLLASNRMEYRVQRQQAETFMNEAVTIAAFGPDNRVQHTKVELYVEANPYNTLEEQIWAWLGALAHELLHVFLFIYGCRECSNLPEQAGPTGHGHAWQSTAYRIEIACERLLSNKVSFGRLTSLLHDVNNGMPMPEERYLRRWNMIGLEDIEQMPEVPESARKMDHDERAPPRKDEKLNPPRKDDKVERRDPPCKVNRGGNRVPPKSGKRGKEREKPEPPKSSERASPRKDDRGGRRDHPKRDERISPRKDERRDRGERRDNTRS
;
A
#
# COMPACT_ATOMS: atom_id res chain seq x y z
N MET A 1 -23.19 -9.70 -13.50
CA MET A 1 -23.78 -8.37 -13.23
C MET A 1 -22.76 -7.33 -13.67
N VAL A 2 -23.18 -6.15 -14.16
CA VAL A 2 -22.23 -5.07 -14.49
C VAL A 2 -21.77 -4.41 -13.20
N CYS A 3 -20.47 -4.43 -12.94
CA CYS A 3 -19.88 -3.82 -11.75
C CYS A 3 -20.14 -2.30 -11.75
N LYS A 4 -20.76 -1.78 -10.68
CA LYS A 4 -20.89 -0.33 -10.46
C LYS A 4 -19.69 0.16 -9.67
N HIS A 5 -18.79 0.85 -10.35
CA HIS A 5 -17.60 1.43 -9.73
C HIS A 5 -17.86 2.86 -9.26
N GLU A 6 -17.34 3.18 -8.08
CA GLU A 6 -17.23 4.56 -7.63
C GLU A 6 -15.89 5.13 -8.07
N TYR A 7 -15.92 6.38 -8.50
CA TYR A 7 -14.76 7.20 -8.78
C TYR A 7 -14.88 8.48 -7.95
N PHE A 8 -13.74 8.98 -7.49
CA PHE A 8 -13.70 10.31 -6.92
C PHE A 8 -13.91 11.34 -8.03
N ARG A 9 -14.67 12.39 -7.72
CA ARG A 9 -14.66 13.61 -8.54
C ARG A 9 -13.30 14.28 -8.36
N GLU A 10 -12.88 15.07 -9.35
CA GLU A 10 -11.62 15.81 -9.29
C GLU A 10 -11.49 16.64 -8.00
N SER A 11 -12.55 17.32 -7.59
CA SER A 11 -12.59 18.08 -6.32
C SER A 11 -12.40 17.21 -5.08
N GLU A 12 -12.88 15.96 -5.11
CA GLU A 12 -12.74 15.02 -3.99
C GLU A 12 -11.33 14.42 -3.97
N GLU A 13 -10.73 14.12 -5.12
CA GLU A 13 -9.32 13.74 -5.21
C GLU A 13 -8.42 14.85 -4.69
N GLU A 14 -8.63 16.09 -5.13
CA GLU A 14 -7.89 17.22 -4.60
C GLU A 14 -8.05 17.36 -3.08
N ALA A 15 -9.25 17.15 -2.55
CA ALA A 15 -9.49 17.18 -1.13
C ALA A 15 -8.71 16.07 -0.41
N LEU A 16 -8.58 14.88 -1.02
CA LEU A 16 -7.78 13.77 -0.50
C LEU A 16 -6.30 14.18 -0.37
N PHE A 17 -5.73 14.80 -1.41
CA PHE A 17 -4.35 15.28 -1.41
C PHE A 17 -4.12 16.54 -0.55
N LYS A 18 -5.17 17.28 -0.22
CA LYS A 18 -5.10 18.42 0.72
C LYS A 18 -5.36 18.00 2.18
N SER A 19 -5.50 16.70 2.47
CA SER A 19 -5.92 16.17 3.78
C SER A 19 -7.25 16.77 4.28
N LYS A 20 -8.11 17.19 3.36
CA LYS A 20 -9.43 17.79 3.60
C LYS A 20 -10.58 16.91 3.12
N ALA A 21 -10.29 15.68 2.70
CA ALA A 21 -11.32 14.76 2.19
C ALA A 21 -12.34 14.44 3.29
N THR A 22 -13.58 14.85 3.05
CA THR A 22 -14.74 14.43 3.84
C THR A 22 -15.26 13.06 3.38
N ARG A 23 -15.06 12.74 2.10
CA ARG A 23 -15.45 11.45 1.51
C ARG A 23 -14.39 10.39 1.79
N LYS A 24 -14.84 9.25 2.34
CA LYS A 24 -14.03 8.06 2.57
C LYS A 24 -14.06 7.14 1.36
N PHE A 25 -13.01 6.33 1.18
CA PHE A 25 -13.04 5.23 0.23
C PHE A 25 -14.18 4.25 0.59
N ALA A 26 -15.12 4.06 -0.33
CA ALA A 26 -16.14 3.03 -0.20
C ALA A 26 -15.54 1.61 -0.34
N VAL A 27 -15.87 0.73 0.60
CA VAL A 27 -15.38 -0.66 0.64
C VAL A 27 -15.86 -1.44 -0.59
N GLY A 28 -14.93 -2.08 -1.30
CA GLY A 28 -15.21 -2.97 -2.43
C GLY A 28 -15.80 -2.31 -3.67
N ARG A 29 -15.69 -0.98 -3.83
CA ARG A 29 -16.38 -0.23 -4.90
C ARG A 29 -15.47 0.44 -5.92
N HIS A 30 -14.15 0.36 -5.78
CA HIS A 30 -13.22 1.05 -6.67
C HIS A 30 -12.56 0.08 -7.64
N LYS A 31 -12.30 0.49 -8.88
CA LYS A 31 -11.40 -0.29 -9.74
C LYS A 31 -9.99 -0.27 -9.17
N ALA A 32 -9.30 -1.41 -9.19
CA ALA A 32 -7.91 -1.49 -8.72
C ALA A 32 -7.01 -0.52 -9.49
N SER A 33 -7.22 -0.35 -10.80
CA SER A 33 -6.46 0.63 -11.61
C SER A 33 -6.70 2.09 -11.20
N HIS A 34 -7.91 2.43 -10.74
CA HIS A 34 -8.20 3.77 -10.19
C HIS A 34 -7.50 3.97 -8.84
N LEU A 35 -7.59 2.99 -7.93
CA LEU A 35 -6.87 3.02 -6.66
C LEU A 35 -5.36 3.14 -6.88
N ALA A 36 -4.80 2.39 -7.82
CA ALA A 36 -3.39 2.48 -8.20
C ALA A 36 -3.00 3.88 -8.66
N THR A 37 -3.83 4.54 -9.48
CA THR A 37 -3.59 5.92 -9.91
C THR A 37 -3.49 6.88 -8.71
N LEU A 38 -4.39 6.74 -7.74
CA LEU A 38 -4.39 7.57 -6.52
C LEU A 38 -3.16 7.29 -5.65
N LEU A 39 -2.82 6.01 -5.44
CA LEU A 39 -1.65 5.60 -4.65
C LEU A 39 -0.33 6.05 -5.29
N ILE A 40 -0.20 5.91 -6.62
CA ILE A 40 0.96 6.39 -7.38
C ILE A 40 1.11 7.91 -7.23
N ARG A 41 0.02 8.66 -7.44
CA ARG A 41 0.04 10.12 -7.28
C ARG A 41 0.44 10.53 -5.86
N ASN A 42 -0.06 9.81 -4.84
CA ASN A 42 0.32 10.04 -3.45
C ASN A 42 1.81 9.75 -3.20
N ALA A 43 2.30 8.61 -3.69
CA ALA A 43 3.69 8.18 -3.58
C ALA A 43 4.68 9.12 -4.30
N ASP A 44 4.23 9.82 -5.34
CA ASP A 44 5.06 10.76 -6.12
C ASP A 44 5.20 12.15 -5.45
N LEU A 45 4.38 12.50 -4.44
CA LEU A 45 4.43 13.81 -3.76
C LEU A 45 5.75 14.05 -3.02
N ARG A 46 6.27 15.29 -3.10
CA ARG A 46 7.58 15.68 -2.55
C ARG A 46 7.56 17.05 -1.87
N GLY A 47 8.42 17.23 -0.86
CA GLY A 47 8.67 18.52 -0.24
C GLY A 47 7.39 19.21 0.23
N SER A 48 7.16 20.45 -0.21
CA SER A 48 5.95 21.23 0.12
C SER A 48 4.65 20.64 -0.44
N TYR A 49 4.71 19.75 -1.43
CA TYR A 49 3.54 19.09 -2.01
C TYR A 49 3.08 17.86 -1.23
N MET A 50 3.85 17.40 -0.23
CA MET A 50 3.38 16.32 0.64
C MET A 50 2.09 16.74 1.35
N THR A 51 1.22 15.78 1.60
CA THR A 51 0.01 16.01 2.41
C THR A 51 0.39 16.16 3.89
N ASP A 52 -0.51 16.71 4.72
CA ASP A 52 -0.26 16.81 6.17
C ASP A 52 -0.05 15.44 6.79
N ILE A 53 -0.85 14.45 6.37
CA ILE A 53 -0.73 13.08 6.87
C ILE A 53 0.57 12.40 6.42
N GLN A 54 1.08 12.72 5.23
CA GLN A 54 2.39 12.23 4.80
C GLN A 54 3.53 12.85 5.62
N ARG A 55 3.46 14.15 5.91
CA ARG A 55 4.44 14.79 6.81
C ARG A 55 4.43 14.12 8.18
N GLU A 56 3.25 13.92 8.76
CA GLU A 56 3.11 13.21 10.04
C GLU A 56 3.70 11.80 9.99
N GLY A 57 3.40 11.01 8.95
CA GLY A 57 3.97 9.67 8.79
C GLY A 57 5.50 9.67 8.66
N ARG A 58 6.07 10.66 7.95
CA ARG A 58 7.52 10.86 7.86
C ARG A 58 8.12 11.25 9.20
N ASP A 59 7.49 12.19 9.91
CA ASP A 59 7.96 12.67 11.20
C ASP A 59 7.95 11.53 12.23
N LEU A 60 6.93 10.66 12.23
CA LEU A 60 6.88 9.47 13.08
C LEU A 60 8.11 8.57 12.89
N ARG A 61 8.56 8.39 11.64
CA ARG A 61 9.75 7.59 11.33
C ARG A 61 11.04 8.20 11.88
N PHE A 62 11.16 9.53 11.88
CA PHE A 62 12.39 10.23 12.28
C PHE A 62 12.34 10.81 13.69
N ALA A 63 11.20 10.75 14.38
CA ALA A 63 11.03 11.26 15.74
C ALA A 63 11.84 10.46 16.77
N GLU A 64 12.01 9.15 16.54
CA GLU A 64 12.78 8.28 17.44
C GLU A 64 13.81 7.45 16.68
N GLU A 65 15.09 7.63 17.00
CA GLU A 65 16.21 6.91 16.37
C GLU A 65 16.10 5.38 16.48
N LYS A 66 15.39 4.88 17.50
CA LYS A 66 15.16 3.44 17.73
C LYS A 66 14.43 2.74 16.58
N TYR A 67 13.78 3.49 15.70
CA TYR A 67 13.10 2.97 14.50
C TYR A 67 13.95 3.05 13.23
N SER A 68 15.22 3.49 13.32
CA SER A 68 16.18 3.30 12.24
C SER A 68 16.58 1.83 12.13
N VAL A 69 16.74 1.35 10.89
CA VAL A 69 17.08 -0.06 10.62
C VAL A 69 18.39 -0.45 11.29
N GLY A 70 19.45 0.36 11.17
CA GLY A 70 20.74 0.03 11.78
C GLY A 70 20.74 0.00 13.31
N ILE A 71 20.02 0.92 13.98
CA ILE A 71 19.90 0.88 15.45
C ILE A 71 19.04 -0.30 15.87
N PHE A 72 17.96 -0.57 15.14
CA PHE A 72 17.11 -1.72 15.41
C PHE A 72 17.85 -3.05 15.21
N ALA A 73 18.66 -3.20 14.16
CA ALA A 73 19.49 -4.37 13.91
C ALA A 73 20.48 -4.62 15.06
N LYS A 74 21.19 -3.57 15.52
CA LYS A 74 22.09 -3.65 16.68
C LYS A 74 21.36 -4.04 17.97
N LYS A 75 20.12 -3.60 18.14
CA LYS A 75 19.28 -3.98 19.28
C LYS A 75 18.83 -5.44 19.17
N LEU A 76 18.37 -5.84 17.99
CA LEU A 76 17.86 -7.17 17.69
C LEU A 76 18.94 -8.26 17.83
N ALA A 77 20.19 -7.95 17.44
CA ALA A 77 21.35 -8.83 17.57
C ALA A 77 21.64 -9.32 19.00
N LYS A 78 21.09 -8.65 20.02
CA LYS A 78 21.28 -8.99 21.44
C LYS A 78 20.29 -10.04 21.93
N TYR A 79 19.30 -10.41 21.11
CA TYR A 79 18.24 -11.35 21.49
C TYR A 79 18.53 -12.71 20.89
N ASP A 80 18.25 -13.75 21.66
CA ASP A 80 18.21 -15.11 21.12
C ASP A 80 17.12 -15.19 20.04
N LEU A 81 17.52 -15.62 18.85
CA LEU A 81 16.65 -15.82 17.71
C LEU A 81 15.45 -16.71 18.04
N SER A 82 15.57 -17.66 18.97
CA SER A 82 14.50 -18.57 19.40
C SER A 82 13.53 -17.97 20.44
N SER A 83 13.89 -16.84 21.05
CA SER A 83 13.14 -16.26 22.17
C SER A 83 11.85 -15.56 21.75
N GLU A 84 10.81 -15.64 22.58
CA GLU A 84 9.55 -14.88 22.38
C GLU A 84 9.80 -13.36 22.40
N SER A 85 10.82 -12.92 23.14
CA SER A 85 11.26 -11.52 23.17
C SER A 85 11.74 -11.01 21.81
N TYR A 86 12.39 -11.86 21.00
CA TYR A 86 12.80 -11.52 19.63
C TYR A 86 11.57 -11.20 18.76
N VAL A 87 10.57 -12.10 18.75
CA VAL A 87 9.34 -11.95 17.97
C VAL A 87 8.58 -10.68 18.38
N ASN A 88 8.44 -10.45 19.69
CA ASN A 88 7.78 -9.25 20.21
C ASN A 88 8.54 -7.96 19.87
N LEU A 89 9.87 -8.01 19.84
CA LEU A 89 10.69 -6.88 19.43
C LEU A 89 10.48 -6.55 17.94
N VAL A 90 10.49 -7.56 17.07
CA VAL A 90 10.17 -7.38 15.64
C VAL A 90 8.76 -6.84 15.47
N LYS A 91 7.76 -7.43 16.14
CA LYS A 91 6.37 -6.98 16.13
C LYS A 91 6.22 -5.51 16.51
N GLY A 92 6.90 -5.07 17.58
CA GLY A 92 6.86 -3.67 18.00
C GLY A 92 7.43 -2.72 16.95
N PHE A 93 8.54 -3.11 16.31
CA PHE A 93 9.16 -2.32 15.25
C PHE A 93 8.30 -2.27 13.98
N THR A 94 7.81 -3.40 13.50
CA THR A 94 7.00 -3.48 12.28
C THR A 94 5.63 -2.84 12.46
N THR A 95 5.01 -2.95 13.64
CA THR A 95 3.75 -2.24 13.96
C THR A 95 3.91 -0.72 13.86
N HIS A 96 5.06 -0.19 14.28
CA HIS A 96 5.36 1.24 14.08
C HIS A 96 5.41 1.57 12.58
N TYR A 97 6.08 0.74 11.77
CA TYR A 97 6.13 0.93 10.32
C TYR A 97 4.78 0.79 9.63
N ILE A 98 3.85 -0.03 10.12
CA ILE A 98 2.47 -0.05 9.61
C ILE A 98 1.84 1.35 9.72
N THR A 99 2.03 2.02 10.86
CA THR A 99 1.49 3.38 11.07
C THR A 99 2.14 4.39 10.13
N VAL A 100 3.46 4.30 9.97
CA VAL A 100 4.24 5.12 9.04
C VAL A 100 3.76 4.92 7.60
N TYR A 101 3.65 3.67 7.14
CA TYR A 101 3.20 3.31 5.80
C TYR A 101 1.75 3.69 5.55
N ASP A 102 0.85 3.45 6.50
CA ASP A 102 -0.56 3.83 6.36
C ASP A 102 -0.70 5.33 6.07
N LYS A 103 -0.04 6.16 6.88
CA LYS A 103 -0.06 7.62 6.71
C LYS A 103 0.65 8.09 5.43
N LEU A 104 1.81 7.52 5.12
CA LEU A 104 2.62 7.96 3.97
C LEU A 104 2.07 7.52 2.63
N LEU A 105 1.60 6.28 2.54
CA LEU A 105 1.33 5.59 1.29
C LEU A 105 -0.17 5.40 1.07
N PHE A 106 -0.93 5.14 2.14
CA PHE A 106 -2.33 4.70 2.07
C PHE A 106 -3.32 5.70 2.68
N PHE A 107 -2.94 6.98 2.74
CA PHE A 107 -3.79 8.09 3.19
C PHE A 107 -4.32 7.97 4.64
N GLY A 108 -3.75 7.08 5.47
CA GLY A 108 -4.23 6.78 6.82
C GLY A 108 -5.52 5.95 6.87
N TYR A 109 -5.88 5.29 5.77
CA TYR A 109 -7.15 4.57 5.64
C TYR A 109 -7.09 3.10 6.03
N LEU A 110 -5.92 2.50 6.15
CA LEU A 110 -5.81 1.10 6.57
C LEU A 110 -6.19 0.94 8.03
N LEU A 111 -5.54 1.69 8.93
CA LEU A 111 -5.82 1.61 10.36
C LEU A 111 -7.22 2.19 10.69
N ALA A 112 -7.61 3.28 10.04
CA ALA A 112 -8.92 3.89 10.23
C ALA A 112 -10.10 3.01 9.78
N SER A 113 -9.85 1.98 8.96
CA SER A 113 -10.89 1.05 8.51
C SER A 113 -11.36 0.09 9.62
N ASN A 114 -10.51 -0.19 10.62
CA ASN A 114 -10.69 -1.27 11.60
C ASN A 114 -10.94 -2.66 10.96
N ARG A 115 -10.44 -2.89 9.74
CA ARG A 115 -10.60 -4.16 8.99
C ARG A 115 -9.27 -4.91 8.83
N MET A 116 -8.23 -4.52 9.55
CA MET A 116 -6.91 -5.11 9.45
C MET A 116 -6.42 -5.55 10.82
N GLU A 117 -5.98 -6.80 10.91
CA GLU A 117 -5.24 -7.35 12.03
C GLU A 117 -3.81 -7.66 11.59
N TYR A 118 -2.86 -7.47 12.51
CA TYR A 118 -1.45 -7.74 12.24
C TYR A 118 -0.88 -8.72 13.27
N ARG A 119 -0.15 -9.73 12.79
CA ARG A 119 0.59 -10.68 13.61
C ARG A 119 2.00 -10.87 13.08
N VAL A 120 2.91 -11.16 14.01
CA VAL A 120 4.25 -11.66 13.71
C VAL A 120 4.34 -13.06 14.28
N GLN A 121 4.82 -14.00 13.48
CA GLN A 121 4.99 -15.39 13.85
C GLN A 121 6.37 -15.86 13.45
N ARG A 122 6.85 -16.93 14.09
CA ARG A 122 8.04 -17.64 13.62
C ARG A 122 7.68 -18.41 12.36
N GLN A 123 8.60 -18.44 11.40
CA GLN A 123 8.43 -19.31 10.25
C GLN A 123 8.46 -20.77 10.73
N GLN A 124 7.51 -21.57 10.26
CA GLN A 124 7.44 -23.01 10.49
C GLN A 124 7.70 -23.73 9.17
N ALA A 125 8.01 -25.03 9.22
CA ALA A 125 8.28 -25.84 8.02
C ALA A 125 7.14 -25.76 6.97
N GLU A 126 5.89 -25.60 7.41
CA GLU A 126 4.71 -25.48 6.54
C GLU A 126 4.59 -24.10 5.87
N THR A 127 5.24 -23.07 6.40
CA THR A 127 5.19 -21.69 5.87
C THR A 127 6.50 -21.26 5.20
N PHE A 128 7.36 -22.22 4.85
CA PHE A 128 8.72 -21.97 4.34
C PHE A 128 8.76 -21.10 3.07
N MET A 129 7.66 -21.04 2.31
CA MET A 129 7.62 -20.34 1.03
C MET A 129 7.31 -18.84 1.13
N ASN A 130 6.81 -18.35 2.28
CA ASN A 130 6.27 -16.99 2.39
C ASN A 130 6.91 -16.22 3.56
N GLU A 131 7.46 -15.03 3.26
CA GLU A 131 7.94 -14.09 4.29
C GLU A 131 6.76 -13.37 4.98
N ALA A 132 5.66 -13.16 4.27
CA ALA A 132 4.43 -12.62 4.80
C ALA A 132 3.22 -13.13 4.01
N VAL A 133 2.01 -12.98 4.56
CA VAL A 133 0.77 -13.30 3.85
C VAL A 133 -0.38 -12.42 4.32
N THR A 134 -1.23 -12.02 3.37
CA THR A 134 -2.53 -11.40 3.63
C THR A 134 -3.65 -12.43 3.48
N ILE A 135 -4.41 -12.64 4.55
CA ILE A 135 -5.59 -13.51 4.58
C ILE A 135 -6.83 -12.62 4.67
N ALA A 136 -7.67 -12.63 3.65
CA ALA A 136 -8.92 -11.89 3.62
C ALA A 136 -10.11 -12.79 4.02
N ALA A 137 -10.91 -12.33 4.97
CA ALA A 137 -12.17 -12.93 5.36
C ALA A 137 -13.33 -12.23 4.65
N PHE A 138 -14.12 -12.98 3.89
CA PHE A 138 -15.23 -12.48 3.08
C PHE A 138 -16.58 -12.78 3.73
N GLY A 139 -17.48 -11.80 3.66
CA GLY A 139 -18.87 -11.97 4.07
C GLY A 139 -19.73 -12.67 2.99
N PRO A 140 -21.02 -12.93 3.30
CA PRO A 140 -21.97 -13.52 2.35
C PRO A 140 -22.16 -12.71 1.06
N ASP A 141 -21.90 -11.40 1.10
CA ASP A 141 -21.96 -10.48 -0.04
C ASP A 141 -20.64 -10.39 -0.81
N ASN A 142 -19.70 -11.32 -0.55
CA ASN A 142 -18.35 -11.35 -1.10
C ASN A 142 -17.53 -10.07 -0.84
N ARG A 143 -17.92 -9.27 0.17
CA ARG A 143 -17.13 -8.12 0.62
C ARG A 143 -16.17 -8.52 1.71
N VAL A 144 -15.00 -7.88 1.71
CA VAL A 144 -13.99 -8.06 2.74
C VAL A 144 -14.53 -7.52 4.06
N GLN A 145 -14.73 -8.42 5.03
CA GLN A 145 -15.10 -8.05 6.39
C GLN A 145 -13.87 -7.72 7.22
N HIS A 146 -12.83 -8.54 7.07
CA HIS A 146 -11.59 -8.44 7.82
C HIS A 146 -10.42 -8.94 6.98
N THR A 147 -9.24 -8.41 7.24
CA THR A 147 -7.97 -8.84 6.66
C THR A 147 -6.99 -9.09 7.79
N LYS A 148 -6.15 -10.11 7.62
CA LYS A 148 -5.12 -10.47 8.57
C LYS A 148 -3.79 -10.51 7.83
N VAL A 149 -2.83 -9.71 8.28
CA VAL A 149 -1.46 -9.74 7.80
C VAL A 149 -0.63 -10.54 8.80
N GLU A 150 0.02 -11.58 8.32
CA GLU A 150 0.96 -12.38 9.09
C GLU A 150 2.35 -12.23 8.51
N LEU A 151 3.28 -11.69 9.29
CA LEU A 151 4.70 -11.62 8.95
C LEU A 151 5.42 -12.80 9.62
N TYR A 152 6.14 -13.58 8.83
CA TYR A 152 6.95 -14.69 9.30
C TYR A 152 8.40 -14.23 9.47
N VAL A 153 8.94 -14.42 10.68
CA VAL A 153 10.33 -14.09 10.99
C VAL A 153 11.16 -15.36 11.07
N GLU A 154 12.17 -15.45 10.21
CA GLU A 154 13.22 -16.44 10.26
C GLU A 154 14.56 -15.74 10.08
N ALA A 155 15.56 -16.17 10.83
CA ALA A 155 16.91 -15.68 10.65
C ALA A 155 17.50 -16.36 9.42
N ASN A 156 17.74 -15.59 8.36
CA ASN A 156 18.44 -16.10 7.20
C ASN A 156 19.95 -15.96 7.43
N PRO A 157 20.72 -17.06 7.57
CA PRO A 157 22.16 -16.98 7.87
C PRO A 157 22.98 -16.34 6.74
N TYR A 158 22.41 -16.19 5.54
CA TYR A 158 23.08 -15.58 4.38
C TYR A 158 22.90 -14.07 4.30
N ASN A 159 22.00 -13.49 5.09
CA ASN A 159 21.70 -12.07 5.09
C ASN A 159 22.15 -11.43 6.40
N THR A 160 22.69 -10.22 6.33
CA THR A 160 22.87 -9.38 7.51
C THR A 160 21.53 -9.09 8.18
N LEU A 161 21.53 -8.76 9.48
CA LEU A 161 20.28 -8.40 10.18
C LEU A 161 19.61 -7.18 9.55
N GLU A 162 20.38 -6.22 9.04
CA GLU A 162 19.82 -5.05 8.36
C GLU A 162 19.10 -5.47 7.06
N GLU A 163 19.71 -6.34 6.24
CA GLU A 163 19.07 -6.94 5.05
C GLU A 163 17.79 -7.70 5.38
N GLN A 164 17.79 -8.49 6.45
CA GLN A 164 16.58 -9.17 6.91
C GLN A 164 15.49 -8.17 7.32
N ILE A 165 15.85 -7.10 8.02
CA ILE A 165 14.90 -6.05 8.41
C ILE A 165 14.34 -5.33 7.18
N TRP A 166 15.17 -5.01 6.19
CA TRP A 166 14.70 -4.42 4.94
C TRP A 166 13.76 -5.36 4.18
N ALA A 167 14.06 -6.67 4.15
CA ALA A 167 13.18 -7.69 3.58
C ALA A 167 11.83 -7.71 4.29
N TRP A 168 11.79 -7.78 5.63
CA TRP A 168 10.53 -7.73 6.39
C TRP A 168 9.74 -6.45 6.15
N LEU A 169 10.41 -5.29 6.04
CA LEU A 169 9.75 -4.02 5.74
C LEU A 169 9.19 -3.98 4.32
N GLY A 170 9.84 -4.64 3.36
CA GLY A 170 9.36 -4.83 1.99
C GLY A 170 8.16 -5.77 1.92
N ALA A 171 8.26 -6.95 2.53
CA ALA A 171 7.16 -7.92 2.65
C ALA A 171 5.96 -7.30 3.37
N LEU A 172 6.18 -6.54 4.44
CA LEU A 172 5.10 -5.83 5.13
C LEU A 172 4.41 -4.82 4.21
N ALA A 173 5.16 -3.99 3.48
CA ALA A 173 4.57 -3.00 2.60
C ALA A 173 3.85 -3.63 1.39
N HIS A 174 4.36 -4.76 0.89
CA HIS A 174 3.70 -5.63 -0.09
C HIS A 174 2.32 -6.08 0.42
N GLU A 175 2.25 -6.64 1.63
CA GLU A 175 0.98 -7.10 2.19
C GLU A 175 0.01 -5.95 2.48
N LEU A 176 0.49 -4.79 2.94
CA LEU A 176 -0.37 -3.62 3.15
C LEU A 176 -0.99 -3.12 1.83
N LEU A 177 -0.28 -3.25 0.70
CA LEU A 177 -0.85 -2.94 -0.61
C LEU A 177 -1.97 -3.93 -0.97
N HIS A 178 -1.78 -5.22 -0.72
CA HIS A 178 -2.86 -6.21 -0.86
C HIS A 178 -4.06 -5.88 0.02
N VAL A 179 -3.85 -5.59 1.30
CA VAL A 179 -4.92 -5.19 2.22
C VAL A 179 -5.69 -3.99 1.68
N PHE A 180 -5.00 -2.95 1.21
CA PHE A 180 -5.66 -1.77 0.65
C PHE A 180 -6.54 -2.12 -0.56
N LEU A 181 -6.00 -2.88 -1.50
CA LEU A 181 -6.71 -3.30 -2.70
C LEU A 181 -7.86 -4.27 -2.38
N PHE A 182 -7.72 -5.14 -1.37
CA PHE A 182 -8.81 -6.02 -0.94
C PHE A 182 -9.95 -5.25 -0.27
N ILE A 183 -9.64 -4.31 0.63
CA ILE A 183 -10.67 -3.54 1.33
C ILE A 183 -11.43 -2.63 0.37
N TYR A 184 -10.74 -1.90 -0.51
CA TYR A 184 -11.35 -0.85 -1.31
C TYR A 184 -11.62 -1.26 -2.76
N GLY A 185 -10.88 -2.23 -3.30
CA GLY A 185 -10.99 -2.69 -4.68
C GLY A 185 -12.21 -3.58 -4.95
N CYS A 186 -12.76 -3.45 -6.15
CA CYS A 186 -13.88 -4.27 -6.62
C CYS A 186 -13.40 -5.69 -6.94
N ARG A 187 -13.93 -6.69 -6.21
CA ARG A 187 -13.58 -8.10 -6.42
C ARG A 187 -14.06 -8.66 -7.76
N GLU A 188 -15.20 -8.19 -8.27
CA GLU A 188 -15.71 -8.67 -9.56
C GLU A 188 -14.79 -8.31 -10.73
N CYS A 189 -13.88 -7.33 -10.53
CA CYS A 189 -12.88 -6.93 -11.51
C CYS A 189 -11.48 -7.48 -11.21
N SER A 190 -11.26 -8.24 -10.13
CA SER A 190 -9.91 -8.58 -9.66
C SER A 190 -9.12 -9.40 -10.68
N ASN A 191 -9.78 -10.33 -11.37
CA ASN A 191 -9.09 -11.35 -12.18
C ASN A 191 -8.53 -10.82 -13.50
N LEU A 192 -8.85 -9.58 -13.89
CA LEU A 192 -8.30 -8.99 -15.09
C LEU A 192 -6.82 -8.62 -14.87
N PRO A 193 -5.91 -8.87 -15.84
CA PRO A 193 -4.50 -8.54 -15.73
C PRO A 193 -4.26 -7.06 -15.43
N GLU A 194 -5.08 -6.16 -15.99
CA GLU A 194 -4.97 -4.71 -15.74
C GLU A 194 -5.38 -4.30 -14.33
N GLN A 195 -6.03 -5.20 -13.59
CA GLN A 195 -6.52 -4.98 -12.24
C GLN A 195 -5.59 -5.71 -11.24
N ALA A 196 -6.05 -6.81 -10.65
CA ALA A 196 -5.31 -7.54 -9.64
C ALA A 196 -4.66 -8.83 -10.18
N GLY A 197 -5.05 -9.35 -11.34
CA GLY A 197 -4.55 -10.65 -11.81
C GLY A 197 -5.00 -11.84 -10.94
N PRO A 198 -4.51 -13.06 -11.22
CA PRO A 198 -4.94 -14.28 -10.54
C PRO A 198 -4.65 -14.32 -9.03
N THR A 199 -3.48 -13.85 -8.60
CA THR A 199 -3.04 -13.89 -7.18
C THR A 199 -2.93 -12.50 -6.55
N GLY A 200 -3.28 -11.44 -7.27
CA GLY A 200 -3.28 -10.07 -6.74
C GLY A 200 -2.14 -9.18 -7.24
N HIS A 201 -1.27 -9.65 -8.14
CA HIS A 201 -0.08 -8.95 -8.63
C HIS A 201 -0.18 -8.46 -10.08
N GLY A 202 -1.38 -8.14 -10.55
CA GLY A 202 -1.66 -7.53 -11.86
C GLY A 202 -1.09 -6.11 -12.04
N HIS A 203 -1.38 -5.47 -13.18
CA HIS A 203 -0.74 -4.20 -13.58
C HIS A 203 -0.95 -3.07 -12.57
N ALA A 204 -2.13 -3.00 -11.95
CA ALA A 204 -2.44 -1.99 -10.94
C ALA A 204 -1.53 -2.15 -9.71
N TRP A 205 -1.34 -3.40 -9.27
CA TRP A 205 -0.44 -3.74 -8.18
C TRP A 205 1.02 -3.44 -8.56
N GLN A 206 1.50 -3.92 -9.72
CA GLN A 206 2.88 -3.73 -10.17
C GLN A 206 3.27 -2.26 -10.29
N SER A 207 2.39 -1.46 -10.88
CA SER A 207 2.62 -0.01 -11.05
C SER A 207 2.68 0.71 -9.70
N THR A 208 1.81 0.31 -8.77
CA THR A 208 1.77 0.90 -7.43
C THR A 208 2.98 0.49 -6.60
N ALA A 209 3.30 -0.80 -6.58
CA ALA A 209 4.45 -1.36 -5.86
C ALA A 209 5.75 -0.68 -6.29
N TYR A 210 6.00 -0.54 -7.59
CA TYR A 210 7.19 0.14 -8.10
C TYR A 210 7.30 1.59 -7.59
N ARG A 211 6.19 2.33 -7.60
CA ARG A 211 6.20 3.72 -7.13
C ARG A 211 6.33 3.83 -5.62
N ILE A 212 5.78 2.88 -4.87
CA ILE A 212 5.96 2.82 -3.42
C ILE A 212 7.40 2.47 -3.05
N GLU A 213 8.07 1.54 -3.74
CA GLU A 213 9.50 1.23 -3.52
C GLU A 213 10.35 2.52 -3.65
N ILE A 214 10.15 3.28 -4.73
CA ILE A 214 10.82 4.58 -4.94
C ILE A 214 10.48 5.57 -3.81
N ALA A 215 9.22 5.62 -3.40
CA ALA A 215 8.78 6.52 -2.34
C ALA A 215 9.40 6.15 -0.98
N CYS A 216 9.52 4.86 -0.65
CA CYS A 216 10.16 4.38 0.58
C CYS A 216 11.64 4.74 0.62
N GLU A 217 12.38 4.56 -0.47
CA GLU A 217 13.79 4.97 -0.54
C GLU A 217 13.91 6.48 -0.36
N ARG A 218 13.09 7.25 -1.08
CA ARG A 218 13.13 8.71 -1.07
C ARG A 218 12.67 9.35 0.24
N LEU A 219 11.59 8.85 0.83
CA LEU A 219 10.92 9.48 1.98
C LEU A 219 11.41 8.95 3.33
N LEU A 220 11.85 7.69 3.36
CA LEU A 220 12.22 6.99 4.60
C LEU A 220 13.67 6.52 4.63
N SER A 221 14.41 6.71 3.53
CA SER A 221 15.77 6.18 3.37
C SER A 221 15.82 4.65 3.53
N ASN A 222 14.74 3.98 3.15
CA ASN A 222 14.61 2.53 3.25
C ASN A 222 14.58 1.92 1.85
N LYS A 223 15.57 1.06 1.54
CA LYS A 223 15.62 0.30 0.29
C LYS A 223 14.81 -0.98 0.45
N VAL A 224 13.50 -0.86 0.33
CA VAL A 224 12.60 -2.02 0.38
C VAL A 224 12.39 -2.60 -1.01
N SER A 225 12.25 -3.92 -1.08
CA SER A 225 11.85 -4.65 -2.28
C SER A 225 10.51 -5.33 -2.01
N PHE A 226 9.56 -5.19 -2.94
CA PHE A 226 8.26 -5.83 -2.88
C PHE A 226 8.28 -7.21 -3.55
N GLY A 227 9.43 -7.68 -4.04
CA GLY A 227 9.52 -8.95 -4.76
C GLY A 227 8.78 -8.94 -6.10
N ARG A 228 8.63 -7.76 -6.72
CA ARG A 228 7.72 -7.54 -7.87
C ARG A 228 7.91 -8.51 -9.03
N LEU A 229 9.15 -8.82 -9.39
CA LEU A 229 9.48 -9.76 -10.47
C LEU A 229 9.00 -11.17 -10.12
N THR A 230 9.32 -11.64 -8.91
CA THR A 230 8.89 -12.96 -8.42
C THR A 230 7.36 -13.07 -8.39
N SER A 231 6.68 -12.03 -7.89
CA SER A 231 5.22 -11.96 -7.88
C SER A 231 4.61 -11.95 -9.29
N LEU A 232 5.22 -11.23 -10.24
CA LEU A 232 4.78 -11.23 -11.63
C LEU A 232 4.91 -12.62 -12.26
N LEU A 233 6.07 -13.27 -12.09
CA LEU A 233 6.31 -14.62 -12.60
C LEU A 233 5.32 -15.62 -12.00
N HIS A 234 5.00 -15.48 -10.71
CA HIS A 234 3.97 -16.30 -10.07
C HIS A 234 2.60 -16.11 -10.75
N ASP A 235 2.16 -14.88 -11.01
CA ASP A 235 0.88 -14.63 -11.69
C ASP A 235 0.87 -15.12 -13.14
N VAL A 236 1.97 -14.97 -13.86
CA VAL A 236 2.11 -15.50 -15.23
C VAL A 236 2.00 -17.03 -15.24
N ASN A 237 2.67 -17.69 -14.30
CA ASN A 237 2.56 -19.15 -14.13
C ASN A 237 1.15 -19.61 -13.73
N ASN A 238 0.34 -18.72 -13.14
CA ASN A 238 -1.07 -18.94 -12.82
C ASN A 238 -2.04 -18.47 -13.92
N GLY A 239 -1.54 -18.28 -15.15
CA GLY A 239 -2.37 -18.03 -16.34
C GLY A 239 -2.58 -16.55 -16.67
N MET A 240 -1.93 -15.62 -15.97
CA MET A 240 -1.89 -14.22 -16.42
C MET A 240 -1.04 -14.13 -17.71
N PRO A 241 -1.47 -13.42 -18.76
CA PRO A 241 -0.61 -13.16 -19.90
C PRO A 241 0.62 -12.34 -19.46
N MET A 242 1.76 -12.59 -20.09
CA MET A 242 2.95 -11.78 -19.89
C MET A 242 2.64 -10.32 -20.25
N PRO A 243 2.91 -9.33 -19.37
CA PRO A 243 2.72 -7.93 -19.69
C PRO A 243 3.54 -7.51 -20.91
N GLU A 244 3.00 -6.59 -21.70
CA GLU A 244 3.74 -6.00 -22.82
C GLU A 244 5.04 -5.34 -22.33
N GLU A 245 6.06 -5.33 -23.20
CA GLU A 245 7.39 -4.80 -22.91
C GLU A 245 7.35 -3.38 -22.30
N ARG A 246 6.51 -2.50 -22.84
CA ARG A 246 6.33 -1.13 -22.33
C ARG A 246 5.97 -1.06 -20.84
N TYR A 247 5.24 -2.05 -20.31
CA TYR A 247 4.91 -2.11 -18.89
C TYR A 247 6.11 -2.58 -18.07
N LEU A 248 6.83 -3.60 -18.55
CA LEU A 248 8.04 -4.11 -17.90
C LEU A 248 9.13 -3.03 -17.80
N ARG A 249 9.30 -2.21 -18.85
CA ARG A 249 10.20 -1.03 -18.84
C ARG A 249 9.72 0.06 -17.90
N ARG A 250 8.41 0.40 -17.93
CA ARG A 250 7.82 1.38 -17.01
C ARG A 250 8.01 1.00 -15.54
N TRP A 251 8.03 -0.29 -15.25
CA TRP A 251 8.26 -0.84 -13.92
C TRP A 251 9.73 -1.14 -13.62
N ASN A 252 10.65 -0.75 -14.51
CA ASN A 252 12.08 -0.97 -14.43
C ASN A 252 12.46 -2.44 -14.14
N MET A 253 11.75 -3.39 -14.73
CA MET A 253 12.04 -4.83 -14.57
C MET A 253 13.06 -5.35 -15.59
N ILE A 254 13.13 -4.72 -16.77
CA ILE A 254 14.04 -5.09 -17.87
C ILE A 254 14.96 -3.93 -18.26
N GLY A 255 15.18 -2.99 -17.32
CA GLY A 255 15.85 -1.72 -17.57
C GLY A 255 14.90 -0.65 -18.12
N LEU A 256 15.38 0.59 -18.12
CA LEU A 256 14.71 1.67 -18.86
C LEU A 256 14.78 1.34 -20.35
N GLU A 257 13.85 1.91 -21.12
CA GLU A 257 14.04 1.97 -22.58
C GLU A 257 15.45 2.51 -22.80
N ASP A 258 16.26 1.79 -23.59
CA ASP A 258 17.43 2.43 -24.17
C ASP A 258 16.83 3.68 -24.81
N ILE A 259 17.16 4.85 -24.26
CA ILE A 259 16.86 6.11 -24.91
C ILE A 259 17.55 5.88 -26.24
N GLU A 260 16.79 5.50 -27.27
CA GLU A 260 17.30 5.32 -28.62
C GLU A 260 18.19 6.51 -28.77
N GLN A 261 19.51 6.27 -28.86
CA GLN A 261 20.48 7.34 -28.98
C GLN A 261 19.92 8.16 -30.12
N MET A 262 19.28 9.29 -29.78
CA MET A 262 18.61 10.12 -30.78
C MET A 262 19.72 10.32 -31.78
N PRO A 263 19.59 9.78 -33.01
CA PRO A 263 20.73 9.59 -33.89
C PRO A 263 21.46 10.90 -33.86
N GLU A 264 22.69 10.90 -33.31
CA GLU A 264 23.37 12.13 -32.93
C GLU A 264 23.22 13.05 -34.12
N VAL A 265 22.38 14.08 -34.00
CA VAL A 265 22.05 14.92 -35.14
C VAL A 265 23.41 15.47 -35.54
N PRO A 266 23.96 15.06 -36.72
CA PRO A 266 25.34 15.34 -37.00
C PRO A 266 25.51 16.85 -36.90
N GLU A 267 26.63 17.34 -36.36
CA GLU A 267 26.84 18.80 -36.23
C GLU A 267 26.63 19.56 -37.55
N SER A 268 26.78 18.87 -38.69
CA SER A 268 26.44 19.38 -40.02
C SER A 268 24.96 19.72 -40.22
N ALA A 269 24.03 19.01 -39.57
CA ALA A 269 22.60 19.30 -39.57
C ALA A 269 22.22 20.45 -38.61
N ARG A 270 23.13 20.94 -37.76
CA ARG A 270 22.95 22.15 -36.93
C ARG A 270 23.39 23.46 -37.64
N LYS A 271 23.85 23.40 -38.89
CA LYS A 271 24.48 24.54 -39.60
C LYS A 271 23.72 25.01 -40.85
N MET A 272 22.41 24.87 -40.91
CA MET A 272 21.62 25.55 -41.94
C MET A 272 20.60 26.47 -41.27
N ASP A 273 20.49 27.69 -41.81
CA ASP A 273 19.58 28.77 -41.43
C ASP A 273 20.10 29.76 -40.36
N HIS A 274 21.34 30.23 -40.55
CA HIS A 274 21.68 31.60 -40.17
C HIS A 274 21.84 32.54 -41.38
N ASP A 275 21.34 32.13 -42.56
CA ASP A 275 21.32 32.98 -43.75
C ASP A 275 20.18 34.01 -43.67
N GLU A 276 20.61 35.27 -43.64
CA GLU A 276 19.92 36.45 -44.12
C GLU A 276 18.45 36.62 -43.68
N ARG A 277 18.29 37.05 -42.43
CA ARG A 277 17.15 37.87 -42.06
C ARG A 277 17.19 39.16 -42.89
N ALA A 278 16.46 39.17 -44.00
CA ALA A 278 16.25 40.36 -44.81
C ALA A 278 15.85 41.56 -43.91
N PRO A 279 16.42 42.75 -44.14
CA PRO A 279 16.08 43.92 -43.34
C PRO A 279 14.58 44.20 -43.42
N PRO A 280 13.95 44.65 -42.31
CA PRO A 280 12.53 44.94 -42.30
C PRO A 280 12.23 46.04 -43.32
N ARG A 281 11.34 45.74 -44.27
CA ARG A 281 10.76 46.77 -45.14
C ARG A 281 10.00 47.75 -44.26
N LYS A 282 10.56 48.95 -44.08
CA LYS A 282 9.81 50.14 -43.66
C LYS A 282 8.73 50.37 -44.72
N ASP A 283 7.48 50.20 -44.33
CA ASP A 283 6.26 50.78 -44.91
C ASP A 283 5.10 49.77 -44.86
N GLU A 284 4.75 49.32 -43.66
CA GLU A 284 3.43 48.75 -43.43
C GLU A 284 2.72 49.59 -42.38
N LYS A 285 1.95 50.57 -42.89
CA LYS A 285 1.04 51.40 -42.10
C LYS A 285 0.05 50.48 -41.39
N LEU A 286 0.24 50.34 -40.08
CA LEU A 286 -0.73 49.78 -39.16
C LEU A 286 -2.09 50.47 -39.36
N ASN A 287 -3.06 49.73 -39.90
CA ASN A 287 -4.46 50.14 -39.86
C ASN A 287 -4.93 50.08 -38.39
N PRO A 288 -5.70 51.07 -37.93
CA PRO A 288 -6.19 51.09 -36.56
C PRO A 288 -7.17 49.93 -36.30
N PRO A 289 -7.24 49.45 -35.05
CA PRO A 289 -8.14 48.35 -34.68
C PRO A 289 -9.60 48.77 -34.89
N ARG A 290 -10.34 47.94 -35.64
CA ARG A 290 -11.79 48.05 -35.79
C ARG A 290 -12.42 47.88 -34.41
N LYS A 291 -13.25 48.86 -34.04
CA LYS A 291 -14.19 48.77 -32.92
C LYS A 291 -15.33 47.86 -33.37
N ASP A 292 -15.40 46.65 -32.82
CA ASP A 292 -16.62 45.87 -32.87
C ASP A 292 -17.49 46.26 -31.67
N ASP A 293 -18.39 47.19 -31.96
CA ASP A 293 -19.63 47.40 -31.23
C ASP A 293 -20.58 46.22 -31.50
N LYS A 294 -20.97 45.48 -30.45
CA LYS A 294 -22.35 44.97 -30.28
C LYS A 294 -22.57 44.45 -28.87
N VAL A 295 -22.97 45.39 -28.01
CA VAL A 295 -23.65 45.15 -26.74
C VAL A 295 -25.16 45.09 -27.02
N GLU A 296 -25.74 43.90 -27.00
CA GLU A 296 -27.18 43.69 -26.71
C GLU A 296 -27.28 43.41 -25.19
N ARG A 297 -27.79 44.31 -24.33
CA ARG A 297 -29.22 44.53 -24.00
C ARG A 297 -29.99 43.20 -23.91
N ARG A 298 -30.74 42.83 -22.87
CA ARG A 298 -31.16 43.33 -21.55
C ARG A 298 -31.87 42.11 -20.91
N ASP A 299 -31.90 42.02 -19.58
CA ASP A 299 -33.13 41.66 -18.84
C ASP A 299 -32.98 41.89 -17.32
N PRO A 300 -34.10 42.06 -16.57
CA PRO A 300 -34.28 43.15 -15.61
C PRO A 300 -34.00 42.81 -14.13
N PRO A 301 -33.89 43.84 -13.26
CA PRO A 301 -33.67 43.65 -11.83
C PRO A 301 -35.00 43.46 -11.07
N CYS A 302 -35.15 42.33 -10.40
CA CYS A 302 -36.15 42.15 -9.34
C CYS A 302 -35.73 42.91 -8.08
N LYS A 303 -36.33 44.08 -7.85
CA LYS A 303 -36.68 44.59 -6.51
C LYS A 303 -38.03 43.91 -6.14
N VAL A 304 -38.50 43.70 -4.91
CA VAL A 304 -38.45 44.37 -3.61
C VAL A 304 -38.93 43.31 -2.60
N ASN A 305 -38.39 43.25 -1.38
CA ASN A 305 -39.22 43.29 -0.16
C ASN A 305 -38.37 43.52 1.10
N ARG A 306 -38.56 44.74 1.62
CA ARG A 306 -38.21 45.22 2.95
C ARG A 306 -39.22 44.66 3.97
N GLY A 307 -38.68 44.31 5.13
CA GLY A 307 -39.38 44.15 6.41
C GLY A 307 -38.41 43.45 7.34
N GLY A 308 -37.62 44.10 8.19
CA GLY A 308 -37.98 45.21 9.06
C GLY A 308 -38.40 44.63 10.41
N ASN A 309 -37.43 44.36 11.30
CA ASN A 309 -37.57 44.55 12.75
C ASN A 309 -36.20 44.50 13.45
N ARG A 310 -35.86 45.63 14.06
CA ARG A 310 -34.76 45.85 15.01
C ARG A 310 -35.19 45.40 16.40
N VAL A 311 -34.32 44.75 17.18
CA VAL A 311 -34.22 44.86 18.66
C VAL A 311 -32.75 44.55 19.10
N PRO A 312 -32.22 45.18 20.17
CA PRO A 312 -30.79 45.51 20.39
C PRO A 312 -29.94 44.46 21.16
N PRO A 313 -28.63 44.73 21.37
CA PRO A 313 -27.72 43.79 22.03
C PRO A 313 -27.86 43.84 23.55
N LYS A 314 -27.94 42.67 24.19
CA LYS A 314 -27.77 42.55 25.65
C LYS A 314 -26.36 42.07 25.97
N SER A 315 -25.62 42.98 26.61
CA SER A 315 -24.48 42.74 27.47
C SER A 315 -24.82 41.84 28.67
N GLY A 316 -23.87 41.01 29.11
CA GLY A 316 -23.85 40.37 30.42
C GLY A 316 -22.97 39.10 30.42
N LYS A 317 -21.70 39.19 30.83
CA LYS A 317 -21.18 38.88 32.19
C LYS A 317 -21.34 37.41 32.63
N ARG A 318 -20.21 36.91 33.18
CA ARG A 318 -20.00 35.68 33.98
C ARG A 318 -19.87 34.40 33.15
N GLY A 319 -18.73 33.71 33.12
CA GLY A 319 -17.88 33.38 34.25
C GLY A 319 -18.43 32.12 34.91
N LYS A 320 -17.89 30.97 34.51
CA LYS A 320 -17.88 29.72 35.29
C LYS A 320 -16.88 28.76 34.68
N GLU A 321 -15.74 28.66 35.34
CA GLU A 321 -14.84 27.52 35.31
C GLU A 321 -15.68 26.24 35.43
N ARG A 322 -15.48 25.31 34.50
CA ARG A 322 -15.89 23.92 34.69
C ARG A 322 -14.70 23.19 35.29
N GLU A 323 -14.81 22.95 36.58
CA GLU A 323 -14.01 21.98 37.31
C GLU A 323 -14.04 20.62 36.61
N LYS A 324 -12.86 20.00 36.53
CA LYS A 324 -12.68 18.60 36.16
C LYS A 324 -13.46 17.72 37.15
N PRO A 325 -14.22 16.72 36.70
CA PRO A 325 -14.63 15.63 37.58
C PRO A 325 -13.41 14.76 37.88
N GLU A 326 -13.00 14.72 39.14
CA GLU A 326 -12.15 13.63 39.65
C GLU A 326 -12.91 12.30 39.53
N PRO A 327 -12.26 11.22 39.04
CA PRO A 327 -12.83 9.89 39.15
C PRO A 327 -12.75 9.39 40.59
N PRO A 328 -13.81 8.75 41.12
CA PRO A 328 -13.85 8.28 42.49
C PRO A 328 -12.84 7.14 42.73
N LYS A 329 -12.04 7.30 43.80
CA LYS A 329 -11.36 6.22 44.50
C LYS A 329 -12.41 5.40 45.25
N SER A 330 -12.54 4.12 44.93
CA SER A 330 -12.71 3.01 45.89
C SER A 330 -13.20 1.76 45.16
N SER A 331 -12.42 0.68 45.22
CA SER A 331 -12.76 -0.46 46.08
C SER A 331 -11.86 -1.63 45.70
N GLU A 332 -10.96 -1.98 46.61
CA GLU A 332 -10.38 -3.32 46.70
C GLU A 332 -11.52 -4.34 46.58
N ARG A 333 -11.41 -5.24 45.59
CA ARG A 333 -12.23 -6.43 45.56
C ARG A 333 -11.31 -7.64 45.69
N ALA A 334 -11.53 -8.32 46.81
CA ALA A 334 -10.83 -9.51 47.27
C ALA A 334 -10.79 -10.63 46.22
N SER A 335 -9.67 -11.34 46.23
CA SER A 335 -9.45 -12.60 45.54
C SER A 335 -10.44 -13.68 45.99
N PRO A 336 -11.10 -14.41 45.08
CA PRO A 336 -11.74 -15.67 45.42
C PRO A 336 -10.70 -16.78 45.53
N ARG A 337 -10.87 -17.55 46.59
CA ARG A 337 -10.09 -18.72 47.00
C ARG A 337 -10.09 -19.83 45.96
N LYS A 338 -9.02 -20.60 45.99
CA LYS A 338 -8.91 -21.97 45.48
C LYS A 338 -10.04 -22.81 46.08
N ASP A 339 -10.76 -23.54 45.23
CA ASP A 339 -11.43 -24.77 45.62
C ASP A 339 -11.10 -25.85 44.60
N ASP A 340 -10.34 -26.83 45.09
CA ASP A 340 -10.27 -28.19 44.58
C ASP A 340 -11.69 -28.77 44.48
N ARG A 341 -12.05 -29.32 43.31
CA ARG A 341 -12.86 -30.54 43.24
C ARG A 341 -12.80 -31.15 41.85
N GLY A 342 -12.32 -32.39 41.84
CA GLY A 342 -12.08 -33.18 40.66
C GLY A 342 -13.32 -33.50 39.83
N GLY A 343 -13.04 -33.81 38.58
CA GLY A 343 -13.93 -34.48 37.66
C GLY A 343 -13.07 -35.19 36.62
N ARG A 344 -12.66 -36.42 36.93
CA ARG A 344 -12.15 -37.37 35.94
C ARG A 344 -13.17 -37.45 34.80
N ARG A 345 -12.75 -37.11 33.57
CA ARG A 345 -13.42 -37.56 32.36
C ARG A 345 -12.46 -38.47 31.62
N ASP A 346 -12.83 -39.74 31.60
CA ASP A 346 -12.20 -40.78 30.81
C ASP A 346 -12.36 -40.44 29.32
N HIS A 347 -11.23 -40.24 28.64
CA HIS A 347 -11.19 -40.24 27.18
C HIS A 347 -10.98 -41.68 26.69
N PRO A 348 -11.75 -42.17 25.72
CA PRO A 348 -11.54 -43.49 25.16
C PRO A 348 -10.23 -43.51 24.36
N LYS A 349 -9.39 -44.51 24.67
CA LYS A 349 -8.21 -44.92 23.91
C LYS A 349 -8.60 -45.09 22.44
N ARG A 350 -7.96 -44.33 21.55
CA ARG A 350 -7.93 -44.65 20.12
C ARG A 350 -6.78 -45.63 19.91
N ASP A 351 -7.16 -46.86 19.62
CA ASP A 351 -6.25 -47.94 19.30
C ASP A 351 -5.46 -47.64 18.02
N GLU A 352 -4.18 -47.89 18.14
CA GLU A 352 -3.22 -48.07 17.07
C GLU A 352 -3.71 -49.18 16.12
N ARG A 353 -3.87 -48.85 14.83
CA ARG A 353 -3.75 -49.84 13.76
C ARG A 353 -2.64 -49.42 12.82
N ILE A 354 -1.44 -49.79 13.22
CA ILE A 354 -0.29 -49.99 12.34
C ILE A 354 -0.60 -51.24 11.52
N SER A 355 -0.81 -51.09 10.21
CA SER A 355 -0.79 -52.23 9.28
C SER A 355 0.63 -52.41 8.74
N PRO A 356 1.24 -53.60 8.89
CA PRO A 356 2.51 -53.92 8.25
C PRO A 356 2.26 -54.41 6.82
N ARG A 357 2.87 -53.77 5.82
CA ARG A 357 3.09 -54.39 4.51
C ARG A 357 4.56 -54.81 4.45
N LYS A 358 4.77 -56.11 4.64
CA LYS A 358 6.02 -56.80 4.33
C LYS A 358 5.96 -57.37 2.91
N ASP A 359 7.07 -57.16 2.22
CA ASP A 359 7.79 -58.10 1.36
C ASP A 359 7.04 -58.76 0.19
N GLU A 360 7.40 -58.34 -1.03
CA GLU A 360 7.80 -59.31 -2.05
C GLU A 360 9.07 -58.84 -2.77
N ARG A 361 10.17 -59.53 -2.44
CA ARG A 361 11.36 -59.66 -3.27
C ARG A 361 10.95 -60.23 -4.63
N ARG A 362 11.35 -59.57 -5.72
CA ARG A 362 11.74 -60.26 -6.95
C ARG A 362 13.09 -59.75 -7.43
N ASP A 363 14.07 -60.54 -7.04
CA ASP A 363 15.34 -60.76 -7.70
C ASP A 363 15.10 -61.40 -9.08
N ARG A 364 15.82 -60.93 -10.10
CA ARG A 364 16.19 -61.57 -11.39
C ARG A 364 16.25 -60.54 -12.52
N GLY A 365 17.41 -60.43 -13.16
CA GLY A 365 17.45 -60.00 -14.56
C GLY A 365 18.74 -59.35 -15.04
N GLU A 366 19.84 -60.09 -15.01
CA GLU A 366 20.99 -59.89 -15.89
C GLU A 366 20.63 -59.71 -17.39
N ARG A 367 21.61 -59.19 -18.13
CA ARG A 367 21.80 -59.19 -19.62
C ARG A 367 21.04 -58.07 -20.35
N ARG A 368 21.64 -57.28 -21.24
CA ARG A 368 22.71 -57.61 -22.19
C ARG A 368 23.20 -56.34 -22.90
N ASP A 369 24.47 -56.35 -23.28
CA ASP A 369 25.02 -55.59 -24.40
C ASP A 369 24.22 -55.82 -25.70
N ASN A 370 24.09 -54.77 -26.53
CA ASN A 370 24.54 -54.82 -27.93
C ASN A 370 24.36 -53.48 -28.66
N THR A 371 25.51 -52.92 -29.04
CA THR A 371 25.91 -52.53 -30.42
C THR A 371 24.91 -51.92 -31.41
N ARG A 372 25.36 -50.78 -31.97
CA ARG A 372 25.35 -50.36 -33.40
C ARG A 372 24.05 -50.44 -34.21
N SER A 373 23.65 -49.30 -34.74
CA SER A 373 23.65 -49.02 -36.19
C SER A 373 23.93 -47.53 -36.41
#